data_AF-A0A9X2EJY6-F1
#
_entry.id   AF-A0A9X2EJY6-F1
#
_cell.length_a   1.000
_cell.length_b   1.000
_cell.length_c   1.000
_cell.angle_alpha   90.00
_cell.angle_beta   90.00
_cell.angle_gamma   90.00
#
_symmetry.space_group_name_H-M   'P 1'
#
loop_
_entity.id
_entity.type
_entity.pdbx_description
1 polymer ?
#
loop_
_entity_poly.entity_id
_entity_poly.type
_entity_poly.pdbx_seq_one_letter_code
_entity_poly.pdbx_strand_id
1 'polypeptide(L)'
;MKAGAFHLYIDSGLPVIPASTISGLFWRKGFFHRCGTAVYEIGSAFPACLAAEVFMEILHHSVIDRSHELVTEAGSEVLFPSKEAVIRLKNFSRYLKLGCLS
;
A
#
# COMPACT_ATOMS: atom_id res chain seq x y z
N MET A 1 -2.39 -7.03 -0.96
CA MET A 1 -3.80 -6.74 -1.33
C MET A 1 -4.54 -8.02 -1.64
N LYS A 2 -5.88 -8.03 -1.58
CA LYS A 2 -6.69 -9.20 -1.94
C LYS A 2 -7.23 -9.04 -3.36
N ALA A 3 -7.30 -10.14 -4.10
CA ALA A 3 -7.77 -10.16 -5.49
C ALA A 3 -9.25 -9.80 -5.68
N GLY A 4 -10.04 -9.70 -4.60
CA GLY A 4 -11.47 -9.35 -4.69
C GLY A 4 -11.74 -8.01 -5.39
N ALA A 5 -10.83 -7.04 -5.27
CA ALA A 5 -10.94 -5.77 -5.98
C ALA A 5 -10.88 -5.93 -7.51
N PHE A 6 -10.05 -6.85 -8.01
CA PHE A 6 -9.95 -7.15 -9.44
C PHE A 6 -11.23 -7.80 -9.97
N HIS A 7 -11.81 -8.74 -9.21
CA HIS A 7 -13.06 -9.40 -9.62
C HIS A 7 -14.20 -8.38 -9.75
N LEU A 8 -14.33 -7.47 -8.78
CA LEU A 8 -15.32 -6.38 -8.87
C LEU A 8 -15.09 -5.47 -10.08
N TYR A 9 -13.84 -5.16 -10.40
CA TYR A 9 -13.49 -4.33 -11.56
C TYR A 9 -13.91 -4.99 -12.88
N ILE A 10 -13.64 -6.29 -13.06
CA ILE A 10 -14.03 -7.03 -14.27
C ILE A 10 -15.55 -7.23 -14.33
N ASP A 11 -16.18 -7.62 -13.22
CA ASP A 11 -17.60 -7.98 -13.21
C ASP A 11 -18.53 -6.76 -13.33
N SER A 12 -18.12 -5.60 -12.80
CA SER A 12 -18.96 -4.39 -12.80
C SER A 12 -18.77 -3.51 -14.03
N GLY A 13 -17.62 -3.57 -14.70
CA GLY A 13 -17.25 -2.64 -15.77
C GLY A 13 -17.14 -1.18 -15.32
N LEU A 14 -17.15 -0.91 -14.01
CA LEU A 14 -17.06 0.44 -13.45
C LEU A 14 -15.59 0.90 -13.37
N PRO A 15 -15.33 2.21 -13.55
CA PRO A 15 -13.99 2.75 -13.39
C PRO A 15 -13.53 2.62 -11.94
N VAL A 16 -12.31 2.13 -11.74
CA VAL A 16 -11.65 2.10 -10.42
C VAL A 16 -10.84 3.38 -10.27
N ILE A 17 -11.16 4.16 -9.25
CA ILE A 17 -10.43 5.37 -8.87
C ILE A 17 -9.70 5.08 -7.56
N PRO A 18 -8.37 5.07 -7.54
CA PRO A 18 -7.62 4.78 -6.32
C PRO A 18 -7.67 5.98 -5.36
N ALA A 19 -7.69 5.68 -4.08
CA ALA A 19 -7.47 6.66 -3.02
C ALA A 19 -6.33 6.18 -2.13
N SER A 20 -5.32 7.03 -1.93
CA SER A 20 -4.19 6.78 -1.04
C SER A 20 -4.33 7.64 0.22
N THR A 21 -3.93 7.12 1.38
CA THR A 21 -4.00 7.84 2.65
C THR A 21 -3.05 7.26 3.67
N ILE A 22 -2.51 8.14 4.51
CA ILE A 22 -1.61 7.79 5.62
C ILE A 22 -2.25 8.00 7.00
N SER A 23 -3.58 8.14 7.07
CA SER A 23 -4.33 8.33 8.33
C SER A 23 -4.04 7.26 9.40
N GLY A 24 -3.67 6.05 8.98
CA GLY A 24 -3.23 4.96 9.87
C GLY A 24 -2.00 5.27 10.71
N LEU A 25 -1.25 6.34 10.41
CA LEU A 25 -0.16 6.85 11.25
C LEU A 25 -0.68 7.27 12.63
N PHE A 26 -1.84 7.92 12.67
CA PHE A 26 -2.47 8.48 13.88
C PHE A 26 -3.60 7.60 14.42
N TRP A 27 -4.32 6.91 13.53
CA TRP A 27 -5.46 6.04 13.85
C TRP A 27 -5.16 4.59 13.50
N ARG A 28 -4.32 3.96 14.32
CA ARG A 28 -3.99 2.54 14.18
C ARG A 28 -5.14 1.68 14.65
N LYS A 29 -5.28 0.49 14.06
CA LYS A 29 -6.25 -0.51 14.53
C LYS A 29 -6.05 -0.79 16.03
N GLY A 30 -7.05 -0.45 16.85
CA GLY A 30 -7.01 -0.59 18.30
C GLY A 30 -7.66 0.59 19.00
N PHE A 31 -7.35 0.78 20.28
CA PHE A 31 -7.91 1.86 21.10
C PHE A 31 -7.05 3.14 21.14
N PHE A 32 -5.78 3.04 20.72
CA PHE A 32 -4.82 4.14 20.83
C PHE A 32 -4.81 4.98 19.57
N HIS A 33 -5.48 6.12 19.65
CA HIS A 33 -5.52 7.14 18.63
C HIS A 33 -4.75 8.38 19.09
N ARG A 34 -4.08 9.05 18.17
CA ARG A 34 -3.39 10.32 18.43
C ARG A 34 -3.96 11.41 17.54
N CYS A 35 -3.87 12.66 17.97
CA CYS A 35 -4.14 13.80 17.11
C CYS A 35 -3.05 13.92 16.04
N GLY A 36 -3.42 14.41 14.86
CA GLY A 36 -2.52 14.60 13.74
C GLY A 36 -3.26 15.02 12.47
N THR A 37 -2.51 15.20 11.39
CA THR A 37 -3.04 15.62 10.08
C THR A 37 -3.26 14.42 9.19
N ALA A 38 -4.52 14.13 8.85
CA ALA A 38 -4.83 13.10 7.88
C ALA A 38 -4.67 13.65 6.45
N VAL A 39 -3.74 13.07 5.70
CA VAL A 39 -3.53 13.39 4.27
C VAL A 39 -4.08 12.24 3.42
N TYR A 40 -4.74 12.60 2.32
CA TYR A 40 -5.23 11.67 1.33
C TYR A 40 -5.11 12.27 -0.07
N GLU A 41 -5.01 11.40 -1.08
CA GLU A 41 -5.00 11.79 -2.47
C GLU A 41 -5.95 10.89 -3.26
N ILE A 42 -6.66 11.49 -4.21
CA ILE A 42 -7.53 10.79 -5.16
C ILE A 42 -6.80 10.76 -6.51
N GLY A 43 -6.54 9.56 -7.01
CA GLY A 43 -5.87 9.37 -8.29
C GLY A 43 -6.83 9.42 -9.49
N SER A 44 -6.29 9.11 -10.67
CA SER A 44 -7.06 8.98 -11.90
C SER A 44 -7.70 7.59 -12.02
N ALA A 45 -8.78 7.51 -12.80
CA ALA A 45 -9.40 6.24 -13.12
C ALA A 45 -8.42 5.30 -13.84
N PHE A 46 -8.44 4.03 -13.46
CA PHE A 46 -7.64 3.01 -14.13
C PHE A 46 -8.13 2.77 -15.56
N PRO A 47 -7.21 2.41 -16.49
CA PRO A 47 -7.59 1.91 -17.79
C PRO A 47 -8.58 0.77 -17.69
N ALA A 48 -9.48 0.64 -18.66
CA ALA A 48 -10.39 -0.50 -18.75
C ALA A 48 -9.65 -1.76 -19.26
N CYS A 49 -10.23 -2.94 -18.98
CA CYS A 49 -9.76 -4.24 -19.46
C CYS A 49 -8.30 -4.61 -19.11
N LEU A 50 -7.83 -4.25 -17.92
CA LEU A 50 -6.50 -4.64 -17.44
C LEU A 50 -6.45 -6.14 -17.10
N ALA A 51 -5.31 -6.78 -17.39
CA ALA A 51 -5.00 -8.11 -16.87
C ALA A 51 -4.84 -8.08 -15.34
N ALA A 52 -5.09 -9.21 -14.67
CA ALA A 52 -5.12 -9.30 -13.22
C ALA A 52 -3.80 -8.85 -12.57
N GLU A 53 -2.67 -9.31 -13.11
CA GLU A 53 -1.34 -8.98 -12.60
C GLU A 53 -1.05 -7.48 -12.72
N VAL A 54 -1.36 -6.92 -13.88
CA VAL A 54 -1.16 -5.48 -14.18
C VAL A 54 -2.07 -4.62 -13.30
N PHE A 55 -3.34 -5.00 -13.14
CA PHE A 55 -4.25 -4.31 -12.24
C PHE A 55 -3.72 -4.30 -10.80
N MET A 56 -3.24 -5.44 -10.32
CA MET A 56 -2.74 -5.55 -8.94
C MET A 56 -1.44 -4.76 -8.74
N GLU A 57 -0.57 -4.70 -9.75
CA GLU A 57 0.64 -3.87 -9.72
C GLU A 57 0.31 -2.37 -9.69
N ILE A 58 -0.55 -1.92 -10.60
CA ILE A 58 -1.00 -0.51 -10.63
C ILE A 58 -1.69 -0.17 -9.31
N LEU A 59 -2.58 -1.03 -8.81
CA LEU A 59 -3.26 -0.82 -7.53
C LEU A 59 -2.28 -0.73 -6.36
N HIS A 60 -1.22 -1.53 -6.37
CA HIS A 60 -0.16 -1.44 -5.36
C HIS A 60 0.55 -0.10 -5.43
N HIS A 61 1.06 0.31 -6.59
CA HIS A 61 1.75 1.58 -6.76
C HIS A 61 0.85 2.77 -6.39
N SER A 62 -0.38 2.80 -6.92
CA SER A 62 -1.30 3.92 -6.71
C SER A 62 -1.81 4.07 -5.28
N VAL A 63 -1.86 2.99 -4.50
CA VAL A 63 -2.39 3.04 -3.12
C VAL A 63 -1.27 2.91 -2.11
N ILE A 64 -0.45 1.87 -2.17
CA ILE A 64 0.53 1.55 -1.12
C ILE A 64 1.71 2.50 -1.19
N ASP A 65 2.35 2.60 -2.35
CA ASP A 65 3.57 3.40 -2.49
C ASP A 65 3.22 4.89 -2.41
N ARG A 66 2.15 5.33 -3.09
CA ARG A 66 1.67 6.71 -2.95
C ARG A 66 1.30 7.07 -1.51
N SER A 67 0.64 6.18 -0.75
CA SER A 67 0.34 6.47 0.67
C SER A 67 1.61 6.62 1.51
N HIS A 68 2.68 5.89 1.15
CA HIS A 68 3.96 5.99 1.85
C HIS A 68 4.63 7.34 1.60
N GLU A 69 4.51 7.89 0.40
CA GLU A 69 5.03 9.21 0.06
C GLU A 69 4.33 10.34 0.83
N LEU A 70 3.03 10.17 1.17
CA LEU A 70 2.26 11.14 1.96
C LEU A 70 2.70 11.26 3.43
N VAL A 71 3.63 10.43 3.91
CA VAL A 71 4.12 10.46 5.30
C VAL A 71 4.75 11.81 5.65
N THR A 72 5.49 12.41 4.72
CA THR A 72 6.13 13.72 4.93
C THR A 72 5.10 14.84 5.01
N GLU A 73 4.09 14.81 4.14
CA GLU A 73 2.98 15.76 4.13
C GLU A 73 2.13 15.66 5.41
N ALA A 74 2.04 14.47 6.01
CA ALA A 74 1.39 14.26 7.30
C ALA A 74 2.20 14.78 8.51
N GLY A 75 3.38 15.36 8.29
CA GLY A 75 4.23 15.95 9.34
C GLY A 75 5.02 14.92 10.15
N SER A 76 5.22 13.71 9.63
CA SER A 76 6.08 12.70 10.26
C SER A 76 7.53 12.88 9.84
N GLU A 77 8.42 13.15 10.79
CA GLU A 77 9.88 13.14 10.55
C GLU A 77 10.44 11.72 10.34
N VAL A 78 9.66 10.69 10.69
CA VAL A 78 10.07 9.29 10.60
C VAL A 78 9.46 8.64 9.36
N LEU A 79 10.32 8.27 8.41
CA LEU A 79 10.01 7.33 7.34
C LEU A 79 10.05 5.90 7.89
N PHE A 80 8.88 5.26 7.96
CA PHE A 80 8.80 3.85 8.34
C PHE A 80 9.04 2.96 7.12
N PRO A 81 9.87 1.91 7.19
CA PRO A 81 10.01 1.00 6.06
C PRO A 81 8.65 0.38 5.70
N SER A 82 8.35 0.26 4.40
CA SER A 82 7.13 -0.40 3.94
C SER A 82 7.04 -1.83 4.48
N LYS A 83 5.83 -2.36 4.61
CA LYS A 83 5.62 -3.70 5.17
C LYS A 83 6.37 -4.77 4.36
N GLU A 84 6.43 -4.57 3.05
CA GLU A 84 7.11 -5.40 2.07
C GLU A 84 8.64 -5.34 2.27
N ALA A 85 9.21 -4.15 2.52
CA ALA A 85 10.62 -3.99 2.87
C ALA A 85 10.96 -4.73 4.18
N VAL A 86 10.08 -4.63 5.20
CA VAL A 86 10.26 -5.36 6.46
C VAL A 86 10.19 -6.88 6.25
N ILE A 87 9.26 -7.37 5.42
CA ILE A 87 9.14 -8.80 5.10
C ILE A 87 10.39 -9.30 4.35
N ARG A 88 10.88 -8.54 3.34
CA ARG A 88 12.12 -8.87 2.62
C ARG A 88 13.32 -8.96 3.56
N LEU A 89 13.49 -7.99 4.47
CA LEU A 89 14.57 -8.01 5.46
C LEU A 89 14.48 -9.20 6.40
N LYS A 90 13.28 -9.55 6.87
CA LYS A 90 13.07 -10.75 7.72
C LYS A 90 13.40 -12.04 6.98
N ASN A 91 12.99 -12.15 5.72
CA ASN A 91 13.29 -13.32 4.91
C ASN A 91 14.79 -13.42 4.61
N PHE A 92 15.44 -12.32 4.22
CA PHE A 92 16.88 -12.27 3.98
C PHE A 92 17.69 -12.64 5.23
N SER A 93 17.34 -12.07 6.40
CA SER A 93 17.96 -12.44 7.68
C SER A 93 17.77 -13.93 8.01
N ARG A 94 16.62 -14.51 7.66
CA ARG A 94 16.35 -15.94 7.82
C ARG A 94 17.19 -16.80 6.88
N TYR A 95 17.38 -16.41 5.62
CA TYR A 95 18.24 -17.13 4.67
C TYR A 95 19.72 -17.07 5.06
N LEU A 96 20.20 -15.92 5.57
CA LEU A 96 21.55 -15.80 6.12
C LEU A 96 21.76 -16.71 7.35
N LYS A 97 20.77 -16.79 8.25
CA LYS A 97 20.83 -17.69 9.42
C LYS A 97 20.77 -19.18 9.07
N LEU A 98 20.16 -19.53 7.94
CA LEU A 98 20.03 -20.91 7.48
C LEU A 98 21.18 -21.34 6.56
N GLY A 99 22.14 -20.46 6.26
CA GLY A 99 23.26 -20.78 5.35
C GLY A 99 22.84 -21.05 3.91
N CYS A 100 21.61 -20.74 3.52
CA CYS A 100 21.06 -21.07 2.19
C CYS A 100 21.36 -20.03 1.10
N LEU A 101 22.13 -18.97 1.41
CA LEU A 101 22.66 -18.06 0.41
C LEU A 101 24.09 -18.52 0.08
N SER A 102 24.21 -19.46 -0.86
CA SER A 102 25.45 -19.89 -1.51
C SER A 102 25.26 -19.76 -3.02
#